data_AF-A0CPL6-F1
#
_entry.id   AF-A0CPL6-F1
#
_cell.length_a   1.000
_cell.length_b   1.000
_cell.length_c   1.000
_cell.angle_alpha   90.00
_cell.angle_beta   90.00
_cell.angle_gamma   90.00
#
_symmetry.space_group_name_H-M   'P 1'
#
loop_
_entity.id
_entity.type
_entity.pdbx_description
1 polymer ?
#
loop_
_entity_poly.entity_id
_entity_poly.type
_entity_poly.pdbx_seq_one_letter_code
_entity_poly.pdbx_strand_id
1 'polypeptide(L)'
;MPHIKLPNYRLGISPSVRSSYKMDNLNPSQKLDLVAARIFGISFGGNLRNGMKAIKRLDSGQNRARQYSVPVWNPAQWFPFMTQWKKLEFNRKLVDGRKMRIMMRGVKIGRQKGGEKISILNIYERKKASME
;
A
#
# COMPACT_ATOMS: atom_id res chain seq x y z
N MET A 1 -26.98 -25.11 16.89
CA MET A 1 -27.66 -26.21 16.16
C MET A 1 -26.63 -27.30 15.87
N PRO A 2 -26.88 -28.57 16.23
CA PRO A 2 -25.99 -29.68 15.89
C PRO A 2 -26.09 -30.04 14.39
N HIS A 3 -24.97 -30.47 13.81
CA HIS A 3 -24.92 -30.89 12.41
C HIS A 3 -25.26 -32.38 12.28
N ILE A 4 -26.46 -32.69 11.79
CA ILE A 4 -26.92 -34.07 11.60
C ILE A 4 -26.58 -34.52 10.16
N LYS A 5 -25.73 -35.54 10.03
CA LYS A 5 -25.41 -36.16 8.74
C LYS A 5 -26.40 -37.29 8.43
N LEU A 6 -27.05 -37.22 7.28
CA LEU A 6 -27.99 -38.24 6.79
C LEU A 6 -27.31 -39.18 5.78
N PRO A 7 -27.81 -40.42 5.61
CA PRO A 7 -27.28 -41.34 4.61
C PRO A 7 -27.56 -40.82 3.19
N ASN A 8 -26.55 -40.92 2.33
CA ASN A 8 -26.69 -40.66 0.90
C ASN A 8 -26.93 -41.99 0.16
N TYR A 9 -28.11 -42.13 -0.44
CA TYR A 9 -28.47 -43.32 -1.23
C TYR A 9 -27.94 -43.31 -2.67
N ARG A 10 -27.35 -42.19 -3.12
CA ARG A 10 -26.69 -42.12 -4.42
C ARG A 10 -25.36 -42.85 -4.37
N LEU A 11 -25.13 -43.71 -5.37
CA LEU A 11 -23.90 -44.49 -5.51
C LEU A 11 -22.95 -43.86 -6.53
N GLY A 12 -21.68 -44.23 -6.43
CA GLY A 12 -20.64 -43.89 -7.39
C GLY A 12 -20.03 -42.49 -7.20
N ILE A 13 -19.06 -42.20 -8.07
CA ILE A 13 -18.36 -40.92 -8.09
C ILE A 13 -19.17 -39.91 -8.91
N SER A 14 -19.26 -38.66 -8.46
CA SER A 14 -19.84 -37.57 -9.25
C SER A 14 -19.11 -37.45 -10.59
N PRO A 15 -19.79 -37.66 -11.74
CA PRO A 15 -19.13 -37.71 -13.04
C PRO A 15 -18.47 -36.37 -13.37
N SER A 16 -17.32 -36.44 -14.02
CA SER A 16 -16.56 -35.30 -14.52
C SER A 16 -15.90 -35.65 -15.84
N VAL A 17 -15.54 -34.65 -16.64
CA VAL A 17 -14.78 -34.86 -17.89
C VAL A 17 -13.48 -35.58 -17.58
N ARG A 18 -12.79 -35.26 -16.48
CA ARG A 18 -11.55 -35.97 -16.13
C ARG A 18 -11.79 -37.44 -15.79
N SER A 19 -12.87 -37.77 -15.10
CA SER A 19 -13.15 -39.15 -14.65
C SER A 19 -13.70 -40.05 -15.77
N SER A 20 -14.15 -39.50 -16.89
CA SER A 20 -14.61 -40.28 -18.05
C SER A 20 -13.47 -40.74 -18.97
N TYR A 21 -12.27 -40.18 -18.82
CA TYR A 21 -11.12 -40.52 -19.65
C TYR A 21 -10.39 -41.71 -19.04
N LYS A 22 -10.57 -42.88 -19.66
CA LYS A 22 -9.82 -44.09 -19.32
C LYS A 22 -8.60 -44.16 -20.24
N MET A 23 -7.40 -43.92 -19.70
CA MET A 23 -6.19 -43.78 -20.51
C MET A 23 -5.87 -45.05 -21.33
N ASP A 24 -6.25 -46.21 -20.80
CA ASP A 24 -6.02 -47.50 -21.47
C ASP A 24 -6.98 -47.73 -22.65
N ASN A 25 -8.12 -47.03 -22.69
CA ASN A 25 -9.13 -47.18 -23.74
C ASN A 25 -9.85 -45.86 -24.01
N LEU A 26 -9.19 -44.99 -24.79
CA LEU A 26 -9.70 -43.68 -25.17
C LEU A 26 -10.48 -43.73 -26.48
N ASN A 27 -11.65 -43.09 -26.48
CA ASN A 27 -12.42 -42.88 -27.70
C ASN A 27 -11.73 -41.87 -28.64
N PRO A 28 -11.96 -41.93 -29.97
CA PRO A 28 -11.38 -40.98 -30.91
C PRO A 28 -11.65 -39.50 -30.56
N SER A 29 -12.84 -39.18 -30.06
CA SER A 29 -13.19 -37.84 -29.60
C SER A 29 -12.33 -37.38 -28.41
N GLN A 30 -12.12 -38.26 -27.42
CA GLN A 30 -11.27 -37.98 -26.26
C GLN A 30 -9.80 -37.78 -26.69
N LYS A 31 -9.34 -38.48 -27.72
CA LYS A 31 -8.00 -38.27 -28.28
C LYS A 31 -7.87 -36.89 -28.93
N LEU A 32 -8.88 -36.46 -29.69
CA LEU A 32 -8.91 -35.11 -30.27
C LEU A 32 -8.89 -34.02 -29.17
N ASP A 33 -9.67 -34.22 -28.11
CA ASP A 33 -9.69 -33.30 -26.96
C ASP A 33 -8.31 -33.19 -26.30
N LEU A 34 -7.59 -34.32 -26.11
CA LEU A 34 -6.23 -34.31 -25.55
C LEU A 34 -5.23 -33.63 -26.49
N VAL A 35 -5.37 -33.80 -27.80
CA VAL A 35 -4.55 -33.08 -28.79
C VAL A 35 -4.82 -31.58 -28.71
N ALA A 36 -6.08 -31.16 -28.60
CA ALA A 36 -6.45 -29.75 -28.44
C ALA A 36 -5.91 -29.17 -27.11
N ALA A 37 -5.94 -29.93 -26.02
CA ALA A 37 -5.32 -29.55 -24.75
C ALA A 37 -3.81 -29.32 -24.88
N ARG A 38 -3.12 -30.16 -25.66
CA ARG A 38 -1.70 -29.99 -25.95
C ARG A 38 -1.41 -28.74 -26.78
N ILE A 39 -2.20 -28.48 -27.83
CA ILE A 39 -1.98 -27.37 -28.76
C ILE A 39 -2.32 -26.02 -28.09
N PHE A 40 -3.47 -25.94 -27.43
CA PHE A 40 -4.03 -24.67 -26.94
C PHE A 40 -3.86 -24.46 -25.44
N GLY A 41 -3.20 -25.39 -24.72
CA GLY A 41 -3.02 -25.29 -23.27
C GLY A 41 -4.34 -25.37 -22.48
N ILE A 42 -5.35 -26.06 -23.03
CA ILE A 42 -6.63 -26.27 -22.35
C ILE A 42 -6.43 -27.35 -21.28
N SER A 43 -6.96 -27.12 -20.09
CA SER A 43 -6.86 -28.06 -18.96
C SER A 43 -8.20 -28.72 -18.68
N PHE A 44 -8.27 -30.04 -18.70
CA PHE A 44 -9.44 -30.80 -18.24
C PHE A 44 -9.32 -31.12 -16.75
N GLY A 45 -10.21 -30.52 -15.95
CA GLY A 45 -10.28 -30.73 -14.49
C GLY A 45 -11.39 -31.72 -14.09
N GLY A 46 -11.25 -32.31 -12.90
CA GLY A 46 -12.37 -32.94 -12.22
C GLY A 46 -13.26 -31.91 -11.52
N ASN A 47 -14.28 -32.37 -10.80
CA ASN A 47 -15.20 -31.49 -10.06
C ASN A 47 -14.54 -30.81 -8.85
N LEU A 48 -13.36 -31.29 -8.44
CA LEU A 48 -12.58 -30.71 -7.36
C LEU A 48 -11.76 -29.51 -7.84
N ARG A 49 -11.48 -28.60 -6.90
CA ARG A 49 -10.72 -27.38 -7.15
C ARG A 49 -9.26 -27.71 -7.52
N ASN A 50 -8.81 -27.22 -8.68
CA ASN A 50 -7.46 -27.48 -9.21
C ASN A 50 -6.53 -26.25 -9.24
N GLY A 51 -6.97 -25.09 -8.71
CA GLY A 51 -6.16 -23.87 -8.65
C GLY A 51 -5.94 -23.14 -9.98
N MET A 52 -6.35 -23.72 -11.13
CA MET A 52 -6.12 -23.13 -12.45
C MET A 52 -6.74 -21.73 -12.62
N LYS A 53 -7.88 -21.47 -11.95
CA LYS A 53 -8.51 -20.15 -11.91
C LYS A 53 -7.61 -19.08 -11.29
N ALA A 54 -6.79 -19.45 -10.30
CA ALA A 54 -5.85 -18.52 -9.66
C ALA A 54 -4.64 -18.24 -10.56
N ILE A 55 -4.15 -19.26 -11.26
CA ILE A 55 -3.01 -19.14 -12.19
C ILE A 55 -3.39 -18.30 -13.42
N LYS A 56 -4.58 -18.54 -14.00
CA LYS A 56 -5.09 -17.76 -15.14
C LYS A 56 -5.51 -16.33 -14.78
N ARG A 57 -5.51 -15.98 -13.50
CA ARG A 57 -5.87 -14.63 -13.08
C ARG A 57 -4.75 -13.69 -13.52
N LEU A 58 -5.10 -12.69 -14.32
CA LEU A 58 -4.16 -11.63 -14.68
C LEU A 58 -3.71 -10.91 -13.41
N ASP A 59 -2.40 -10.84 -13.20
CA ASP A 59 -1.85 -10.01 -12.15
C ASP A 59 -1.99 -8.53 -12.55
N SER A 60 -2.64 -7.76 -11.68
CA SER A 60 -2.85 -6.32 -11.85
C SER A 60 -2.00 -5.50 -10.87
N GLY A 61 -1.06 -6.14 -10.16
CA GLY A 61 -0.17 -5.49 -9.20
C GLY A 61 0.58 -4.30 -9.80
N GLN A 62 1.15 -4.46 -11.00
CA GLN A 62 1.87 -3.38 -11.66
C GLN A 62 0.97 -2.19 -12.03
N ASN A 63 -0.26 -2.45 -12.48
CA ASN A 63 -1.23 -1.39 -12.79
C ASN A 63 -1.64 -0.62 -11.54
N ARG A 64 -1.77 -1.31 -10.40
CA ARG A 64 -2.04 -0.66 -9.12
C ARG A 64 -0.85 0.15 -8.63
N ALA A 65 0.38 -0.34 -8.79
CA ALA A 65 1.59 0.40 -8.44
C ALA A 65 1.75 1.68 -9.28
N ARG A 66 1.39 1.64 -10.58
CA ARG A 66 1.42 2.83 -11.46
C ARG A 66 0.52 3.97 -11.00
N GLN A 67 -0.55 3.70 -10.23
CA GLN A 67 -1.38 4.77 -9.67
C GLN A 67 -0.62 5.63 -8.66
N TYR A 68 0.41 5.06 -8.01
CA TYR A 68 1.24 5.76 -7.04
C TYR A 68 2.53 6.34 -7.63
N SER A 69 2.91 5.95 -8.85
CA SER A 69 4.12 6.49 -9.50
C SER A 69 3.96 7.94 -9.93
N VAL A 70 2.73 8.41 -10.14
CA VAL A 70 2.41 9.82 -10.41
C VAL A 70 1.81 10.42 -9.14
N PRO A 71 2.53 11.27 -8.41
CA PRO A 71 2.01 11.91 -7.20
C PRO A 71 1.05 13.04 -7.59
N VAL A 72 -0.14 12.67 -8.10
CA VAL A 72 -1.22 13.64 -8.42
C VAL A 72 -1.59 14.46 -7.18
N TRP A 73 -1.44 13.87 -5.99
CA TRP A 73 -1.68 14.54 -4.71
C TRP A 73 -0.59 15.55 -4.31
N ASN A 74 0.57 15.55 -4.96
CA ASN A 74 1.64 16.52 -4.73
C ASN A 74 2.29 16.98 -6.05
N PRO A 75 1.62 17.88 -6.79
CA PRO A 75 2.13 18.38 -8.07
C PRO A 75 3.50 19.06 -7.95
N ALA A 76 3.83 19.62 -6.78
CA ALA A 76 5.11 20.27 -6.52
C ALA A 76 6.31 19.31 -6.55
N GLN A 77 6.08 17.99 -6.45
CA GLN A 77 7.14 16.98 -6.55
C GLN A 77 7.69 16.82 -7.97
N TRP A 78 6.86 17.02 -9.00
CA TRP A 78 7.25 16.93 -10.41
C TRP A 78 7.41 18.31 -11.06
N PHE A 79 6.67 19.30 -10.57
CA PHE A 79 6.66 20.65 -11.09
C PHE A 79 7.05 21.62 -9.98
N PRO A 80 8.35 21.89 -9.79
CA PRO A 80 8.85 22.72 -8.70
C PRO A 80 8.27 24.14 -8.70
N PHE A 81 7.80 24.64 -9.85
CA PHE A 81 7.17 25.95 -9.98
C PHE A 81 5.76 26.03 -9.36
N MET A 82 5.11 24.91 -9.07
CA MET A 82 3.81 24.88 -8.36
C MET A 82 3.95 25.00 -6.83
N THR A 83 5.15 25.26 -6.30
CA THR A 83 5.33 25.51 -4.86
C THR A 83 4.43 26.66 -4.38
N GLN A 84 3.64 26.37 -3.36
CA GLN A 84 2.72 27.33 -2.75
C GLN A 84 3.48 28.30 -1.84
N TRP A 85 4.14 29.30 -2.42
CA TRP A 85 4.95 30.30 -1.71
C TRP A 85 4.22 30.97 -0.55
N LYS A 86 2.94 31.32 -0.74
CA LYS A 86 2.09 31.93 0.31
C LYS A 86 1.94 31.03 1.54
N LYS A 87 1.82 29.72 1.35
CA LYS A 87 1.68 28.74 2.45
C LYS A 87 2.99 28.56 3.21
N LEU A 88 4.11 28.52 2.48
CA LEU A 88 5.45 28.50 3.07
C LEU A 88 5.73 29.75 3.92
N GLU A 89 5.40 30.93 3.40
CA GLU A 89 5.60 32.19 4.10
C GLU A 89 4.73 32.27 5.36
N PHE A 90 3.46 31.86 5.27
CA PHE A 90 2.57 31.79 6.43
C PHE A 90 3.11 30.86 7.52
N ASN A 91 3.55 29.66 7.15
CA ASN A 91 4.15 28.71 8.08
C ASN A 91 5.42 29.26 8.73
N ARG A 92 6.27 29.95 7.96
CA ARG A 92 7.47 30.60 8.47
C ARG A 92 7.12 31.67 9.52
N LYS A 93 6.19 32.57 9.21
CA LYS A 93 5.72 33.62 10.14
C LYS A 93 5.15 33.02 11.44
N LEU A 94 4.39 31.93 11.34
CA LEU A 94 3.87 31.22 12.51
C LEU A 94 4.98 30.62 13.38
N VAL A 95 5.95 29.95 12.76
CA VAL A 95 7.08 29.34 13.46
C VAL A 95 7.94 30.40 14.14
N ASP A 96 8.26 31.49 13.45
CA ASP A 96 9.08 32.58 13.98
C ASP A 96 8.37 33.31 15.14
N GLY A 97 7.06 33.58 14.99
CA GLY A 97 6.24 34.13 16.07
C GLY A 97 6.18 33.20 17.30
N ARG A 98 6.12 31.88 17.09
CA ARG A 98 6.15 30.90 18.19
C ARG A 98 7.50 30.86 18.89
N LYS A 99 8.61 30.89 18.15
CA LYS A 99 9.99 30.94 18.70
C LYS A 99 10.19 32.18 19.57
N MET A 100 9.79 33.35 19.07
CA MET A 100 9.85 34.60 19.81
C MET A 100 9.05 34.52 21.12
N ARG A 101 7.82 33.97 21.06
CA ARG A 101 6.99 33.80 22.25
C ARG A 101 7.62 32.87 23.28
N ILE A 102 8.21 31.75 22.85
CA ILE A 102 8.89 30.80 23.74
C ILE A 102 10.09 31.49 24.40
N MET A 103 10.93 32.18 23.61
CA MET A 103 12.08 32.92 24.12
C MET A 103 11.65 33.95 25.17
N MET A 104 10.64 34.78 24.85
CA MET A 104 10.14 35.80 25.78
C MET A 104 9.51 35.21 27.05
N ARG A 105 8.86 34.05 26.96
CA ARG A 105 8.40 33.32 28.14
C ARG A 105 9.58 32.90 29.02
N GLY A 106 10.64 32.37 28.43
CA GLY A 106 11.88 32.03 29.15
C GLY A 106 12.48 33.24 29.87
N VAL A 107 12.61 34.39 29.20
CA VAL A 107 13.10 35.64 29.80
C VAL A 107 12.21 36.12 30.94
N LYS A 108 10.88 36.10 30.76
CA LYS A 108 9.92 36.52 31.80
C LYS A 108 10.00 35.63 33.04
N ILE A 109 10.09 34.31 32.86
CA ILE A 109 10.23 33.35 33.95
C ILE A 109 11.58 33.56 34.68
N GLY A 110 12.68 33.71 33.93
CA GLY A 110 14.00 33.94 34.52
C GLY A 110 14.05 35.22 35.37
N ARG A 111 13.45 36.31 34.88
CA ARG A 111 13.33 37.56 35.63
C ARG A 111 12.47 37.43 36.89
N GLN A 112 11.39 36.63 36.83
CA GLN A 112 10.52 36.39 37.99
C GLN A 112 11.21 35.55 39.07
N LYS A 113 12.13 34.65 38.69
CA LYS A 113 12.90 33.80 39.62
C LYS A 113 14.14 34.47 40.22
N GLY A 114 14.31 35.79 40.04
CA GLY A 114 15.44 36.55 40.60
C GLY A 114 16.68 36.65 39.70
N GLY A 115 16.59 36.26 38.42
CA GLY A 115 17.67 36.49 37.46
C GLY A 115 17.81 37.97 37.08
N GLU A 116 19.04 38.43 36.84
CA GLU A 116 19.35 39.79 36.37
C GLU A 116 18.51 40.18 35.13
N LYS A 117 18.26 41.49 34.95
CA LYS A 117 17.56 42.03 33.77
C LYS A 117 18.41 41.85 32.51
N ILE A 118 18.39 40.65 31.92
CA ILE A 118 19.04 40.39 30.64
C ILE A 118 18.14 40.94 29.52
N SER A 119 18.63 41.97 28.81
CA SER A 119 18.01 42.44 27.57
C SER A 119 18.12 41.38 26.47
N ILE A 120 17.10 41.26 25.61
CA ILE A 120 17.07 40.31 24.49
C ILE A 120 18.32 40.46 23.59
N LEU A 121 18.79 41.70 23.39
CA LEU A 121 20.00 42.00 22.61
C LEU A 121 21.24 41.30 23.18
N ASN A 122 21.40 41.29 24.50
CA ASN A 122 22.54 40.65 25.16
C ASN A 122 22.55 39.12 25.00
N ILE A 123 21.39 38.49 24.77
CA ILE A 123 21.30 37.04 24.53
C ILE A 123 21.82 36.70 23.13
N TYR A 124 21.51 37.52 22.13
CA TYR A 124 21.99 37.33 20.77
C TYR A 124 23.49 37.65 20.64
N GLU A 125 23.99 38.67 21.35
CA GLU A 125 25.41 39.04 21.37
C GLU A 125 26.28 37.99 22.07
N ARG A 126 25.84 37.45 23.22
CA ARG A 126 26.58 36.36 23.91
C ARG A 126 26.70 35.09 23.08
N LYS A 127 25.72 34.78 22.23
CA LYS A 127 25.76 33.60 21.36
C LYS A 127 26.75 33.75 20.21
N LYS A 128 26.99 34.99 19.74
CA LYS A 128 27.99 35.28 18.70
C LYS A 128 29.41 35.16 19.25
N ALA A 129 29.65 35.64 20.47
CA ALA A 129 30.94 35.54 21.16
C ALA A 129 31.33 34.11 21.58
N SER A 130 30.38 33.16 21.62
CA SER A 130 30.64 31.75 21.92
C SER A 130 30.81 30.86 20.67
N MET A 131 30.73 31.45 19.47
CA MET A 131 30.89 30.76 18.18
C MET A 131 32.19 31.14 17.44
N GLU A 132 32.99 32.03 18.03
CA GLU A 132 34.42 32.22 17.74
C GLU A 132 35.25 31.38 18.72
#